data_AF-A0A9X5F3N2-F1
#
_entry.id   AF-A0A9X5F3N2-F1
#
_cell.length_a   1.000
_cell.length_b   1.000
_cell.length_c   1.000
_cell.angle_alpha   90.00
_cell.angle_beta   90.00
_cell.angle_gamma   90.00
#
_symmetry.space_group_name_H-M   'P 1'
#
loop_
_entity.id
_entity.type
_entity.pdbx_description
1 polymer ?
#
loop_
_entity_poly.entity_id
_entity_poly.type
_entity_poly.pdbx_seq_one_letter_code
_entity_poly.pdbx_strand_id
1 'polypeptide(L)' 'MSHLNEVITRVDAAIDEGVITHMNELLITLSDDDELSREDRYTQQQRLRTAISHHGKQHKEELEARQEQLTKGGTIL' A
#
# COMPACT_ATOMS: atom_id res chain seq x y z
N MET A 1 -0.39 -5.53 24.77
CA MET A 1 0.66 -5.94 23.81
C MET A 1 1.62 -4.76 23.69
N SER A 2 2.81 -4.89 23.11
CA SER A 2 3.66 -3.70 22.86
C SER A 2 2.98 -2.85 21.77
N HIS A 3 2.94 -1.53 21.93
CA HIS A 3 2.40 -0.59 20.93
C HIS A 3 2.98 -0.85 19.53
N LEU A 4 4.28 -1.18 19.47
CA LEU A 4 4.95 -1.60 18.24
C LEU A 4 4.28 -2.81 17.55
N ASN A 5 3.84 -3.82 18.29
CA ASN A 5 3.20 -5.01 17.72
C ASN A 5 1.81 -4.68 17.16
N GLU A 6 1.10 -3.74 17.79
CA GLU A 6 -0.20 -3.26 17.32
C GLU A 6 -0.04 -2.49 16.00
N VAL A 7 0.97 -1.62 15.94
CA VAL A 7 1.35 -0.91 14.72
C VAL A 7 1.75 -1.87 13.60
N ILE A 8 2.59 -2.87 13.88
CA ILE A 8 2.99 -3.88 12.89
C ILE A 8 1.77 -4.59 12.31
N THR A 9 0.87 -5.06 13.19
CA THR A 9 -0.35 -5.77 12.77
C THR A 9 -1.23 -4.89 11.88
N ARG A 10 -1.34 -3.60 12.21
CA ARG A 10 -2.12 -2.64 11.41
C ARG A 10 -1.47 -2.34 10.06
N VAL A 11 -0.14 -2.23 10.01
CA VAL A 11 0.63 -2.04 8.78
C VAL A 11 0.48 -3.26 7.87
N ASP A 12 0.59 -4.46 8.42
CA ASP A 12 0.44 -5.71 7.67
C ASP A 12 -0.98 -5.80 7.08
N ALA A 13 -2.01 -5.52 7.89
CA ALA A 13 -3.39 -5.51 7.40
C ALA A 13 -3.62 -4.49 6.26
N ALA A 14 -3.05 -3.28 6.36
CA ALA A 14 -3.19 -2.26 5.32
C ALA A 14 -2.46 -2.64 4.02
N ILE A 15 -1.32 -3.35 4.13
CA ILE A 15 -0.60 -3.89 2.97
C ILE A 15 -1.40 -5.03 2.33
N ASP A 16 -1.95 -5.93 3.12
CA ASP A 16 -2.76 -7.07 2.64
C ASP A 16 -4.05 -6.60 1.96
N GLU A 17 -4.68 -5.53 2.45
CA GLU A 17 -5.86 -4.92 1.83
C GLU A 17 -5.53 -4.27 0.47
N GLY A 18 -4.27 -3.85 0.26
CA GLY A 18 -3.79 -3.25 -0.99
C GLY A 18 -4.35 -1.85 -1.29
N VAL A 19 -5.13 -1.24 -0.40
CA VAL A 19 -5.74 0.06 -0.63
C VAL A 19 -4.74 1.18 -0.35
N ILE A 20 -4.26 1.84 -1.41
CA ILE A 20 -3.28 2.95 -1.32
C ILE A 20 -3.76 4.08 -0.40
N THR A 21 -5.06 4.40 -0.42
CA THR A 21 -5.64 5.43 0.47
C THR A 21 -5.42 5.09 1.94
N HIS A 22 -5.74 3.85 2.36
CA HIS A 22 -5.55 3.40 3.74
C HIS A 22 -4.07 3.37 4.13
N MET A 23 -3.18 2.93 3.23
CA MET A 23 -1.74 2.96 3.47
C MET A 23 -1.21 4.41 3.66
N ASN A 24 -1.72 5.37 2.89
CA ASN A 24 -1.33 6.78 3.03
C ASN A 24 -1.88 7.42 4.33
N GLU A 25 -3.11 7.12 4.71
CA GLU A 25 -3.67 7.55 6.00
C GLU A 25 -2.86 6.99 7.17
N LEU A 26 -2.42 5.73 7.07
CA LEU A 26 -1.57 5.10 8.08
C LEU A 26 -0.17 5.73 8.13
N LEU A 27 0.41 6.14 6.99
CA LEU A 27 1.68 6.89 6.96
C LEU A 27 1.59 8.22 7.73
N ILE A 28 0.49 8.95 7.58
CA ILE A 28 0.23 10.20 8.32
C ILE A 28 0.10 9.89 9.80
N THR A 29 -0.75 8.92 10.15
CA THR A 29 -0.97 8.49 11.55
C THR A 29 0.35 8.10 12.24
N LEU A 30 1.20 7.33 11.56
CA LEU A 30 2.50 6.94 12.09
C LEU A 30 3.48 8.11 12.21
N SER A 31 3.33 9.16 11.41
CA SER A 31 4.19 10.35 11.53
C SER A 31 3.95 11.07 12.85
N ASP A 32 2.69 11.13 13.30
CA ASP A 32 2.25 11.78 14.54
C ASP A 32 2.36 10.87 15.78
N ASP A 33 2.86 9.64 15.62
CA ASP A 33 2.96 8.65 16.70
C ASP A 33 4.23 8.84 17.53
N ASP A 34 4.12 9.59 18.63
CA ASP A 34 5.23 9.86 19.56
C ASP A 34 5.54 8.70 20.52
N GLU A 35 4.69 7.69 20.58
CA GLU A 35 4.92 6.49 21.41
C GLU A 35 5.89 5.51 20.74
N LEU A 36 6.02 5.55 19.40
CA LEU A 36 7.03 4.79 18.67
C LEU A 36 8.40 5.47 18.66
N SER A 37 9.45 4.67 18.86
CA SER A 37 10.82 5.07 18.56
C SER A 37 10.93 5.54 17.10
N ARG A 38 11.79 6.52 16.86
CA ARG A 38 12.05 7.04 15.51
C ARG A 38 12.46 5.94 14.52
N GLU A 39 13.22 4.95 14.99
CA GLU A 39 13.68 3.82 14.15
C GLU A 39 12.53 2.88 13.78
N ASP A 40 11.69 2.52 14.75
CA ASP A 40 10.52 1.68 14.51
C ASP A 40 9.53 2.36 13.58
N ARG A 41 9.24 3.64 13.84
CA ARG A 41 8.37 4.48 13.01
C ARG A 41 8.86 4.51 11.57
N TYR A 42 10.15 4.80 11.39
CA TYR A 42 10.77 4.85 10.06
C TYR A 42 10.68 3.50 9.35
N THR A 43 10.94 2.40 10.07
CA THR A 43 10.86 1.04 9.52
C THR A 43 9.45 0.75 9.01
N GLN A 44 8.42 1.02 9.81
CA GLN A 44 7.04 0.77 9.41
C GLN A 44 6.58 1.69 8.28
N GLN A 45 6.96 2.96 8.31
CA GLN A 45 6.69 3.89 7.20
C GLN A 45 7.37 3.44 5.90
N GLN A 46 8.60 2.95 5.96
CA GLN A 46 9.31 2.47 4.78
C GLN A 46 8.64 1.24 4.18
N ARG A 47 8.10 0.34 5.00
CA ARG A 47 7.32 -0.82 4.53
C ARG A 47 6.09 -0.37 3.74
N LEU A 48 5.31 0.58 4.26
CA LEU A 48 4.15 1.14 3.56
C LEU A 48 4.54 1.82 2.25
N ARG A 49 5.62 2.63 2.23
CA ARG A 49 6.10 3.29 1.01
C ARG A 49 6.50 2.28 -0.07
N THR A 50 7.18 1.21 0.31
CA THR A 50 7.51 0.12 -0.61
C THR A 50 6.22 -0.51 -1.14
N ALA A 51 5.29 -0.93 -0.28
CA ALA A 51 4.04 -1.55 -0.69
C ALA A 51 3.23 -0.66 -1.66
N ILE A 52 3.09 0.63 -1.37
CA ILE A 52 2.42 1.60 -2.25
C ILE A 52 3.10 1.67 -3.63
N SER A 53 4.43 1.72 -3.67
CA SER A 53 5.20 1.80 -4.91
C SER A 53 5.07 0.54 -5.76
N HIS A 54 5.02 -0.65 -5.12
CA HIS A 54 4.76 -1.91 -5.79
C HIS A 54 3.31 -2.00 -6.31
N HIS A 55 2.33 -1.59 -5.51
CA HIS A 55 0.91 -1.60 -5.91
C HIS A 55 0.63 -0.64 -7.07
N GLY A 56 1.22 0.56 -7.06
CA GLY A 56 1.09 1.52 -8.17
C GLY A 56 1.62 0.99 -9.51
N LYS A 57 2.65 0.11 -9.48
CA LYS A 57 3.15 -0.57 -10.68
C LYS A 57 2.21 -1.69 -11.13
N GLN A 58 1.75 -2.54 -10.22
CA GLN A 58 0.82 -3.64 -10.53
C GLN A 58 -0.51 -3.14 -11.10
N HIS A 59 -1.10 -2.08 -10.52
CA HIS A 59 -2.35 -1.54 -11.05
C HIS A 59 -2.20 -0.94 -12.44
N LYS A 60 -1.07 -0.28 -12.72
CA LYS A 60 -0.77 0.23 -14.06
C LYS A 60 -0.64 -0.91 -15.07
N GLU A 61 0.08 -1.96 -14.71
CA GLU A 61 0.26 -3.15 -15.55
C GLU A 61 -1.06 -3.91 -15.78
N GLU A 62 -1.92 -4.04 -14.77
CA GLU A 62 -3.24 -4.66 -14.91
C GLU A 62 -4.22 -3.83 -15.76
N LEU A 63 -4.21 -2.50 -15.61
CA LEU A 63 -4.99 -1.59 -16.45
C LEU A 63 -4.51 -1.63 -17.90
N GLU A 64 -3.20 -1.63 -18.15
CA GLU A 64 -2.62 -1.76 -19.48
C GLU A 64 -2.96 -3.12 -20.11
N ALA A 65 -2.83 -4.22 -19.36
CA ALA A 65 -3.21 -5.55 -19.83
C ALA A 65 -4.71 -5.65 -20.16
N ARG A 66 -5.57 -5.00 -19.37
CA ARG A 66 -7.02 -4.95 -19.61
C ARG A 66 -7.37 -4.08 -20.81
N GLN A 67 -6.67 -2.97 -21.04
CA GLN A 67 -6.82 -2.13 -22.24
C GLN A 67 -6.35 -2.87 -23.50
N GLU A 68 -5.25 -3.63 -23.43
CA GLU A 68 -4.80 -4.46 -24.55
C GLU A 68 -5.80 -5.56 -24.93
N GLN A 69 -6.47 -6.18 -23.95
CA GLN A 69 -7.51 -7.18 -24.23
C GLN A 69 -8.73 -6.55 -24.92
N LEU A 70 -9.15 -5.36 -24.49
CA LEU A 70 -10.29 -4.66 -25.10
C LEU A 70 -10.01 -4.15 -26.51
N THR A 71 -8.76 -3.79 -26.82
CA THR A 71 -8.35 -3.34 -28.16
C THR A 71 -8.07 -4.47 -29.14
N LYS A 72 -7.77 -5.69 -28.67
CA LYS A 72 -7.63 -6.89 -29.51
C LYS A 72 -8.97 -7.60 -29.80
N GLY A 73 -10.01 -7.37 -28.99
CA GLY A 73 -11.34 -7.98 -29.13
C GLY A 73 -12.33 -7.24 -30.05
N GLY A 74 -11.89 -6.23 -30.80
CA GLY A 74 -12.73 -5.41 -31.67
C GLY A 74 -13.19 -6.10 -32.96
N THR A 75 -13.98 -7.17 -32.86
CA THR A 75 -14.97 -7.50 -33.90
C THR A 75 -16.32 -7.07 -33.37
N ILE A 76 -16.70 -5.83 -33.70
CA ILE A 76 -18.08 -5.38 -33.61
C ILE A 76 -18.76 -5.92 -34.86
N LEU A 77 -19.61 -6.95 -34.71
CA LEU A 77 -20.64 -7.32 -35.69
C LEU A 77 -21.94 -6.61 -35.34
#